data_AF-A0A7T5EKN1-F1
#
_entry.id   AF-A0A7T5EKN1-F1
#
_cell.length_a   1.000
_cell.length_b   1.000
_cell.length_c   1.000
_cell.angle_alpha   90.00
_cell.angle_beta   90.00
_cell.angle_gamma   90.00
#
_symmetry.space_group_name_H-M   'P 1'
#
loop_
_entity.id
_entity.type
_entity.pdbx_description
1 polymer ?
#
loop_
_entity_poly.entity_id
_entity_poly.type
_entity_poly.pdbx_seq_one_letter_code
_entity_poly.pdbx_strand_id
1 'polypeptide(L)'
;MRKKLGVQFRKSPKTTYAFERLRCCKHCHSYTVLWHEECDVCGKSRFLTLRQLSHVLTRHRFQKQLLILGLLICVAILSADTVRQLAAAGIGGVLALLVALWMQKKYGVYERNGHFLRFLPREADKIKNGLKRNAVEVNEDVEAERYKEAYEKMREVGFLLDSDSVKQCQIMLLGRFVLRKDMELELASLIPSRYDRDFVEYLHDVLKVQPWLLKKAVIDYVIRYKGNILLEEDGQRVLGLVAGCALRMKSYVVQYQEFIRESLEYMPRERLLRLAQLLKAHPQEDWAPLYEAAARLIETRYSFDPEFKGVL
;
A
#
# COMPACT_ATOMS: atom_id res chain seq x y z
N MET A 1 -18.69 -0.26 25.22
CA MET A 1 -17.44 0.26 24.60
C MET A 1 -16.28 -0.65 24.97
N ARG A 2 -15.59 -1.27 24.00
CA ARG A 2 -14.39 -2.07 24.29
C ARG A 2 -13.25 -1.11 24.71
N LYS A 3 -12.50 -1.47 25.75
CA LYS A 3 -11.35 -0.68 26.21
C LYS A 3 -10.27 -0.69 25.11
N LYS A 4 -10.00 0.48 24.51
CA LYS A 4 -8.97 0.62 23.48
C LYS A 4 -7.58 0.56 24.09
N LEU A 5 -6.65 -0.08 23.39
CA LEU A 5 -5.27 -0.30 23.83
C LEU A 5 -4.35 0.82 23.32
N GLY A 6 -3.52 1.37 24.19
CA GLY A 6 -2.44 2.27 23.80
C GLY A 6 -1.23 1.47 23.33
N VAL A 7 -0.87 1.56 22.05
CA VAL A 7 0.26 0.82 21.48
C VAL A 7 1.18 1.71 20.66
N GLN A 8 2.40 1.24 20.38
CA GLN A 8 3.31 1.82 19.41
C GLN A 8 3.68 0.75 18.39
N PHE A 9 3.31 0.98 17.13
CA PHE A 9 3.59 0.06 16.04
C PHE A 9 5.05 0.16 15.58
N ARG A 10 5.60 -0.97 15.15
CA ARG A 10 6.87 -1.02 14.40
C ARG A 10 6.74 -0.16 13.14
N LYS A 11 7.79 0.59 12.80
CA LYS A 11 7.83 1.34 11.54
C LYS A 11 7.94 0.39 10.36
N SER A 12 7.18 0.65 9.31
CA SER A 12 7.23 -0.18 8.10
C SER A 12 8.53 0.10 7.32
N PRO A 13 9.20 -0.90 6.75
CA PRO A 13 10.35 -0.66 5.89
C PRO A 13 9.92 0.14 4.65
N LYS A 14 10.62 1.23 4.37
CA LYS A 14 10.40 2.02 3.15
C LYS A 14 11.06 1.30 1.97
N THR A 15 10.24 0.63 1.15
CA THR A 15 10.68 -0.03 -0.08
C THR A 15 10.18 0.72 -1.31
N THR A 16 10.93 0.66 -2.41
CA THR A 16 10.48 1.26 -3.68
C THR A 16 9.39 0.41 -4.31
N TYR A 17 9.49 -0.92 -4.14
CA TYR A 17 8.50 -1.87 -4.64
C TYR A 17 8.01 -2.80 -3.53
N ALA A 18 6.75 -3.22 -3.60
CA ALA A 18 6.15 -4.10 -2.60
C ALA A 18 6.85 -5.47 -2.50
N PHE A 19 7.28 -6.03 -3.64
CA PHE A 19 7.97 -7.33 -3.69
C PHE A 19 9.31 -7.35 -2.94
N GLU A 20 9.90 -6.19 -2.61
CA GLU A 20 11.15 -6.13 -1.85
C GLU A 20 10.95 -6.55 -0.39
N ARG A 21 9.71 -6.55 0.11
CA ARG A 21 9.33 -7.03 1.43
C ARG A 21 9.30 -8.55 1.54
N LEU A 22 9.16 -9.24 0.40
CA LEU A 22 9.14 -10.70 0.36
C LEU A 22 10.54 -11.28 0.58
N ARG A 23 10.56 -12.31 1.43
CA ARG A 23 11.72 -13.13 1.74
C ARG A 23 11.45 -14.57 1.32
N CYS A 24 12.47 -15.23 0.79
CA CYS A 24 12.42 -16.62 0.34
C CYS A 24 13.43 -17.46 1.12
N CYS A 25 13.01 -18.60 1.64
CA CYS A 25 13.92 -19.56 2.28
C CYS A 25 14.81 -20.24 1.23
N LYS A 26 16.13 -20.26 1.45
CA LYS A 26 17.08 -20.91 0.52
C LYS A 26 16.88 -22.42 0.36
N HIS A 27 16.28 -23.09 1.35
CA HIS A 27 16.23 -24.55 1.40
C HIS A 27 14.93 -25.10 0.83
N CYS A 28 13.78 -24.62 1.30
CA CYS A 28 12.47 -25.12 0.88
C CYS A 28 11.78 -24.18 -0.12
N HIS A 29 12.39 -23.04 -0.47
CA HIS A 29 11.81 -22.05 -1.38
C HIS A 29 10.42 -21.54 -0.96
N SER A 30 10.11 -21.60 0.34
CA SER A 30 8.92 -20.97 0.90
C SER A 30 9.09 -19.46 0.96
N TYR A 31 7.99 -18.73 0.79
CA TYR A 31 7.96 -17.27 0.88
C TYR A 31 7.30 -16.83 2.19
N THR A 32 7.82 -15.76 2.76
CA THR A 32 7.26 -15.07 3.93
C THR A 32 7.50 -13.57 3.81
N VAL A 33 6.60 -12.76 4.38
CA VAL A 33 6.84 -11.33 4.61
C VAL A 33 7.24 -11.03 6.06
N LEU A 34 6.97 -11.97 6.96
CA LEU A 34 7.10 -11.78 8.40
C LEU A 34 8.55 -11.81 8.86
N TRP A 35 8.80 -11.26 10.04
CA TRP A 35 10.15 -11.03 10.58
C TRP A 35 10.80 -12.23 11.27
N HIS A 36 10.49 -13.44 10.81
CA HIS A 36 11.02 -14.66 11.39
C HIS A 36 12.53 -14.79 11.12
N GLU A 37 13.25 -15.25 12.13
CA GLU A 37 14.66 -15.63 11.99
C GLU A 37 14.79 -17.00 11.33
N GLU A 38 13.85 -17.89 11.62
CA GLU A 38 13.80 -19.25 11.08
C GLU A 38 12.62 -19.45 10.13
N CYS A 39 12.76 -20.41 9.22
CA CYS A 39 11.69 -20.76 8.31
C CYS A 39 10.68 -21.69 8.97
N ASP A 40 9.43 -21.24 9.09
CA ASP A 40 8.30 -22.01 9.66
C ASP A 40 8.05 -23.38 9.00
N VAL A 41 8.57 -23.59 7.78
CA VAL A 41 8.41 -24.85 7.03
C VAL A 41 9.56 -25.83 7.28
N CYS A 42 10.79 -25.34 7.46
CA CYS A 42 11.97 -26.22 7.50
C CYS A 42 12.93 -25.96 8.67
N GLY A 43 12.62 -25.02 9.57
CA GLY A 43 13.42 -24.68 10.75
C GLY A 43 14.82 -24.11 10.45
N LYS A 44 15.08 -23.62 9.22
CA LYS A 44 16.40 -23.10 8.82
C LYS A 44 16.37 -21.59 8.67
N SER A 45 17.43 -20.91 9.11
CA SER A 45 17.46 -19.46 9.30
C SER A 45 17.92 -18.62 8.10
N ARG A 46 18.03 -19.22 6.91
CA ARG A 46 18.61 -18.52 5.75
C ARG A 46 17.55 -18.03 4.76
N PHE A 47 17.04 -16.83 5.03
CA PHE A 47 16.20 -16.08 4.11
C PHE A 47 17.02 -15.24 3.13
N LEU A 48 16.50 -15.10 1.91
CA LEU A 48 16.98 -14.18 0.88
C LEU A 48 15.87 -13.22 0.51
N THR A 49 16.23 -11.96 0.26
CA THR A 49 15.31 -11.06 -0.47
C THR A 49 15.17 -11.51 -1.92
N LEU A 50 14.02 -11.23 -2.55
CA LEU A 50 13.83 -11.59 -3.97
C LEU A 50 14.90 -11.01 -4.90
N ARG A 51 15.44 -9.83 -4.58
CA ARG A 51 16.53 -9.21 -5.35
C ARG A 51 17.85 -9.99 -5.22
N GLN A 52 18.14 -10.52 -4.04
CA GLN A 52 19.30 -11.40 -3.86
C GLN A 52 19.09 -12.75 -4.55
N LEU A 53 17.87 -13.29 -4.52
CA LEU A 53 17.53 -14.52 -5.22
C LEU A 53 17.71 -14.36 -6.73
N SER A 54 17.22 -13.26 -7.32
CA SER A 54 17.40 -12.98 -8.75
C SER A 54 18.88 -12.83 -9.11
N HIS A 55 19.69 -12.20 -8.27
CA HIS A 55 21.14 -12.10 -8.46
C HIS A 55 21.82 -13.48 -8.51
N VAL A 56 21.48 -14.38 -7.58
CA VAL A 56 22.03 -15.75 -7.55
C VAL A 56 21.62 -16.53 -8.81
N LEU A 57 20.35 -16.45 -9.21
CA LEU A 57 19.85 -17.15 -10.40
C LEU A 57 20.49 -16.64 -11.69
N THR A 58 20.62 -15.32 -11.86
CA THR A 58 21.29 -14.72 -13.03
C THR A 58 22.76 -15.12 -13.08
N ARG A 59 23.47 -15.12 -11.94
CA ARG A 59 24.88 -15.55 -11.88
C ARG A 59 25.06 -17.00 -12.34
N HIS A 60 24.21 -17.92 -11.89
CA HIS A 60 24.28 -19.32 -12.31
C HIS A 60 24.00 -19.50 -13.81
N ARG A 61 23.05 -18.76 -14.37
CA ARG A 61 22.80 -18.81 -15.82
C ARG A 61 23.98 -18.30 -16.63
N PHE A 62 24.57 -17.18 -16.20
CA PHE A 62 25.77 -16.64 -16.85
C PHE A 62 26.95 -17.62 -16.78
N GLN A 63 27.16 -18.27 -15.63
CA GLN A 63 28.15 -19.34 -15.50
C GLN A 63 27.89 -20.49 -16.47
N LYS A 64 26.63 -20.94 -16.62
CA LYS A 64 26.27 -21.97 -17.60
C LYS A 64 26.55 -21.53 -19.05
N GLN A 65 26.21 -20.29 -19.39
CA GLN A 65 26.49 -19.74 -20.73
C GLN A 65 28.00 -19.67 -21.01
N LEU A 66 28.81 -19.25 -20.03
CA LEU A 66 30.26 -19.26 -20.15
C LEU A 66 30.83 -20.68 -20.29
N LEU A 67 30.30 -21.66 -19.55
CA LEU A 67 30.71 -23.05 -19.70
C LEU A 67 30.37 -23.62 -21.08
N ILE A 68 29.18 -23.32 -21.61
CA ILE A 68 28.78 -23.72 -22.97
C ILE A 68 29.68 -23.06 -24.02
N LEU A 69 29.96 -21.77 -23.88
CA LEU A 69 30.86 -21.04 -24.77
C LEU A 69 32.28 -21.62 -24.72
N GLY A 70 32.80 -21.90 -23.52
CA GLY A 70 34.10 -22.56 -23.34
C GLY A 70 34.14 -23.93 -23.99
N LEU A 71 33.07 -24.73 -23.86
CA LEU A 71 32.96 -26.04 -24.50
C LEU A 71 32.97 -25.92 -26.04
N LEU A 72 32.25 -24.94 -26.60
CA LEU A 72 32.28 -24.68 -28.05
C LEU A 72 33.67 -24.26 -28.54
N ILE A 73 34.40 -23.46 -27.76
CA ILE A 73 35.78 -23.08 -28.08
C ILE A 73 36.70 -24.30 -28.05
N CYS A 74 36.58 -25.17 -27.04
CA CYS A 74 37.35 -26.43 -26.99
C CYS A 74 37.06 -27.33 -28.19
N VAL A 75 35.79 -27.48 -28.57
CA VAL A 75 35.40 -28.26 -29.75
C VAL A 75 35.98 -27.65 -31.03
N ALA A 76 35.93 -26.33 -31.19
CA ALA A 76 36.51 -25.65 -32.35
C ALA A 76 38.03 -25.82 -32.45
N ILE A 77 38.73 -25.87 -31.31
CA ILE A 77 40.17 -26.13 -31.24
C ILE A 77 40.49 -27.59 -31.62
N LEU A 78 39.71 -28.55 -31.14
CA LEU A 78 39.90 -29.97 -31.44
C LEU A 78 39.63 -30.32 -32.91
N SER A 79 38.71 -29.61 -33.55
CA SER A 79 38.38 -29.81 -34.97
C SER A 79 39.28 -29.03 -35.94
N ALA A 80 40.36 -28.41 -35.47
CA ALA A 80 41.26 -27.62 -36.31
C ALA A 80 42.40 -28.49 -36.88
N ASP A 81 42.42 -28.67 -38.20
CA ASP A 81 43.42 -29.51 -38.88
C ASP A 81 44.69 -28.75 -39.27
N THR A 82 44.66 -27.40 -39.24
CA THR A 82 45.79 -26.56 -39.65
C THR A 82 46.16 -25.53 -38.58
N VAL A 83 47.45 -25.16 -38.52
CA VAL A 83 47.97 -24.14 -37.57
C VAL A 83 47.25 -22.80 -37.72
N ARG A 84 46.81 -22.44 -38.94
CA ARG A 84 46.02 -21.22 -39.20
C ARG A 84 44.61 -21.32 -38.61
N GLN A 85 43.94 -22.46 -38.76
CA GLN A 85 42.63 -22.70 -38.14
C GLN A 85 42.72 -22.73 -36.61
N LEU A 86 43.79 -23.31 -36.06
CA LEU A 86 44.05 -23.32 -34.62
C LEU A 86 44.22 -21.89 -34.07
N ALA A 87 45.05 -21.07 -34.73
CA ALA A 87 45.25 -19.68 -34.36
C ALA A 87 43.95 -18.86 -34.46
N ALA A 88 43.17 -19.06 -35.53
CA ALA A 88 41.89 -18.40 -35.71
C ALA A 88 40.87 -18.80 -34.62
N ALA A 89 40.79 -20.09 -34.27
CA ALA A 89 39.90 -20.58 -33.22
C ALA A 89 40.30 -20.04 -31.84
N GLY A 90 41.60 -19.98 -31.53
CA GLY A 90 42.10 -19.41 -30.28
C GLY A 90 41.79 -17.92 -30.14
N ILE A 91 42.15 -17.10 -31.15
CA ILE A 91 41.90 -15.65 -31.13
C ILE A 91 40.39 -15.37 -31.11
N GLY A 92 39.62 -16.06 -31.95
CA GLY A 92 38.16 -15.93 -31.99
C GLY A 92 37.49 -16.30 -30.66
N GLY A 93 37.95 -17.36 -30.01
CA GLY A 93 37.46 -17.78 -28.70
C GLY A 93 37.72 -16.75 -27.59
N VAL A 94 38.94 -16.21 -27.53
CA VAL A 94 39.30 -15.15 -26.57
C VAL A 94 38.46 -13.89 -26.81
N LEU A 95 38.30 -13.48 -28.07
CA LEU A 95 37.49 -12.32 -28.42
C LEU A 95 36.02 -12.52 -28.05
N ALA A 96 35.46 -13.70 -28.33
CA ALA A 96 34.09 -14.05 -27.95
C ALA A 96 33.87 -14.01 -26.42
N LEU A 97 34.84 -14.52 -25.63
CA LEU A 97 34.79 -14.44 -24.17
C LEU A 97 34.82 -12.99 -23.66
N LEU A 98 35.70 -12.15 -24.24
CA LEU A 98 35.79 -10.74 -23.86
C LEU A 98 34.50 -9.97 -24.18
N VAL A 99 33.91 -10.21 -25.35
CA VAL A 99 32.62 -9.62 -25.73
C VAL A 99 31.51 -10.09 -24.78
N ALA A 100 31.45 -11.38 -24.44
CA ALA A 100 30.45 -11.91 -23.52
C ALA A 100 30.57 -11.27 -22.11
N LEU A 101 31.79 -11.10 -21.59
CA LEU A 101 32.03 -10.42 -20.31
C LEU A 101 31.65 -8.94 -20.37
N TRP A 102 31.96 -8.26 -21.47
CA TRP A 102 31.61 -6.86 -21.67
C TRP A 102 30.09 -6.66 -21.77
N MET A 103 29.40 -7.51 -22.53
CA MET A 103 27.94 -7.51 -22.62
C MET A 103 27.29 -7.76 -21.26
N GLN A 104 27.79 -8.72 -20.48
CA GLN A 104 27.28 -8.97 -19.12
C GLN A 104 27.44 -7.77 -18.20
N LYS A 105 28.59 -7.08 -18.27
CA LYS A 105 28.84 -5.87 -17.46
C LYS A 105 27.91 -4.72 -17.85
N LYS A 106 27.65 -4.54 -19.15
CA LYS A 106 26.84 -3.43 -19.67
C LYS A 106 25.33 -3.68 -19.58
N TYR A 107 24.88 -4.89 -19.90
CA TYR A 107 23.46 -5.25 -20.02
C TYR A 107 22.92 -6.11 -18.87
N GLY A 108 23.77 -6.58 -17.96
CA GLY A 108 23.34 -7.43 -16.85
C GLY A 108 22.31 -6.79 -15.91
N VAL A 109 22.24 -5.45 -15.81
CA VAL A 109 21.16 -4.77 -15.07
C VAL A 109 19.81 -4.95 -15.76
N TYR A 110 19.77 -4.83 -17.08
CA TYR A 110 18.55 -4.91 -17.87
C TYR A 110 18.02 -6.35 -17.94
N GLU A 111 18.90 -7.31 -18.22
CA GLU A 111 18.55 -8.74 -18.23
C GLU A 111 18.05 -9.21 -16.87
N ARG A 112 18.63 -8.71 -15.76
CA ARG A 112 18.15 -9.02 -14.41
C ARG A 112 16.70 -8.63 -14.21
N ASN A 113 16.31 -7.43 -14.62
CA ASN A 113 14.92 -6.96 -14.48
C ASN A 113 13.97 -7.73 -15.40
N GLY A 114 14.35 -7.98 -16.65
CA GLY A 114 13.54 -8.74 -17.60
C GLY A 114 13.31 -10.20 -17.14
N HIS A 115 14.36 -10.86 -16.66
CA HIS A 115 14.24 -12.22 -16.13
C HIS A 115 13.47 -12.28 -14.81
N PHE A 116 13.64 -11.28 -13.94
CA PHE A 116 12.88 -11.18 -12.70
C PHE A 116 11.37 -11.09 -12.96
N LEU A 117 10.97 -10.24 -13.92
CA LEU A 117 9.57 -10.08 -14.30
C LEU A 117 8.97 -11.36 -14.92
N ARG A 118 9.78 -12.18 -15.61
CA ARG A 118 9.33 -13.50 -16.12
C ARG A 118 9.31 -14.59 -15.04
N PHE A 119 10.10 -14.43 -13.98
CA PHE A 119 10.17 -15.37 -12.87
C PHE A 119 8.98 -15.21 -11.92
N LEU A 120 8.55 -13.98 -11.66
CA LEU A 120 7.50 -13.68 -10.68
C LEU A 120 6.17 -14.42 -10.95
N PRO A 121 5.65 -14.50 -12.20
CA PRO A 121 4.43 -15.26 -12.49
C PRO A 121 4.56 -16.76 -12.22
N ARG A 122 5.75 -17.35 -12.42
CA ARG A 122 5.98 -18.78 -12.19
C ARG A 122 5.98 -19.15 -10.70
N GLU A 123 6.33 -18.19 -9.85
CA GLU A 123 6.37 -18.36 -8.40
C GLU A 123 5.14 -17.76 -7.70
N ALA A 124 4.21 -17.18 -8.45
CA ALA A 124 3.04 -16.49 -7.92
C ALA A 124 2.22 -17.38 -6.98
N ASP A 125 2.00 -18.65 -7.33
CA ASP A 125 1.25 -19.58 -6.49
C ASP A 125 1.98 -19.90 -5.17
N LYS A 126 3.31 -20.05 -5.22
CA LYS A 126 4.12 -20.26 -4.01
C LYS A 126 4.14 -19.04 -3.11
N ILE A 127 4.21 -17.84 -3.70
CA ILE A 127 4.10 -16.58 -2.97
C ILE A 127 2.72 -16.47 -2.32
N LYS A 128 1.65 -16.72 -3.07
CA LYS A 128 0.27 -16.71 -2.56
C LYS A 128 0.07 -17.69 -1.42
N ASN A 129 0.59 -18.91 -1.54
CA ASN A 129 0.54 -19.91 -0.47
C ASN A 129 1.36 -19.50 0.76
N GLY A 130 2.51 -18.82 0.57
CA GLY A 130 3.28 -18.22 1.65
C GLY A 130 2.50 -17.16 2.41
N LEU A 131 1.88 -16.22 1.69
CA LEU A 131 1.05 -15.15 2.28
C LEU A 131 -0.18 -15.70 3.00
N LYS A 132 -0.82 -16.74 2.46
CA LYS A 132 -1.92 -17.43 3.14
C LYS A 132 -1.49 -18.03 4.48
N ARG A 133 -0.31 -18.65 4.55
CA ARG A 133 0.24 -19.14 5.83
C ARG A 133 0.52 -18.00 6.81
N ASN A 134 1.10 -16.90 6.33
CA ASN A 134 1.29 -15.72 7.17
C ASN A 134 -0.04 -15.15 7.71
N ALA A 135 -1.14 -15.25 6.93
CA ALA A 135 -2.47 -14.88 7.40
C ALA A 135 -3.05 -15.86 8.44
N VAL A 136 -2.73 -17.16 8.37
CA VAL A 136 -3.10 -18.13 9.41
C VAL A 136 -2.41 -17.79 10.73
N GLU A 137 -1.12 -17.45 10.69
CA GLU A 137 -0.37 -17.02 11.87
C GLU A 137 -0.94 -15.74 12.52
N VAL A 138 -1.53 -14.85 11.72
CA VAL A 138 -2.26 -13.68 12.25
C VAL A 138 -3.48 -14.15 13.06
N ASN A 139 -4.22 -15.14 12.59
CA ASN A 139 -5.39 -15.65 13.34
C ASN A 139 -4.95 -16.27 14.68
N GLU A 140 -3.84 -17.01 14.69
CA GLU A 140 -3.28 -17.56 15.93
C GLU A 140 -2.91 -16.46 16.93
N ASP A 141 -2.35 -15.34 16.47
CA ASP A 141 -2.09 -14.18 17.34
C ASP A 141 -3.36 -13.48 17.82
N VAL A 142 -4.41 -13.44 17.00
CA VAL A 142 -5.71 -12.90 17.40
C VAL A 142 -6.35 -13.74 18.50
N GLU A 143 -6.30 -15.07 18.36
CA GLU A 143 -6.79 -16.03 19.36
C GLU A 143 -5.99 -15.94 20.66
N ALA A 144 -4.67 -15.71 20.57
CA ALA A 144 -3.80 -15.50 21.72
C ALA A 144 -3.86 -14.07 22.31
N GLU A 145 -4.81 -13.23 21.88
CA GLU A 145 -4.98 -11.83 22.29
C GLU A 145 -3.77 -10.91 22.03
N ARG A 146 -2.84 -11.33 21.17
CA ARG A 146 -1.66 -10.57 20.71
C ARG A 146 -2.03 -9.66 19.54
N TYR A 147 -2.97 -8.74 19.77
CA TYR A 147 -3.55 -7.92 18.70
C TYR A 147 -2.54 -7.00 18.01
N LYS A 148 -1.52 -6.53 18.73
CA LYS A 148 -0.50 -5.65 18.16
C LYS A 148 0.32 -6.41 17.11
N GLU A 149 0.79 -7.59 17.49
CA GLU A 149 1.57 -8.49 16.64
C GLU A 149 0.72 -8.93 15.44
N ALA A 150 -0.53 -9.31 15.68
CA ALA A 150 -1.50 -9.64 14.63
C ALA A 150 -1.64 -8.51 13.60
N TYR A 151 -1.80 -7.26 14.06
CA TYR A 151 -1.92 -6.11 13.16
C TYR A 151 -0.64 -5.85 12.39
N GLU A 152 0.53 -5.87 13.04
CA GLU A 152 1.80 -5.63 12.37
C GLU A 152 2.08 -6.68 11.28
N LYS A 153 1.80 -7.96 11.57
CA LYS A 153 1.92 -9.06 10.60
C LYS A 153 0.92 -8.89 9.45
N MET A 154 -0.34 -8.61 9.75
CA MET A 154 -1.38 -8.41 8.72
C MET A 154 -1.12 -7.16 7.86
N ARG A 155 -0.54 -6.11 8.42
CA ARG A 155 -0.09 -4.93 7.67
C ARG A 155 0.96 -5.31 6.63
N GLU A 156 1.95 -6.13 6.98
CA GLU A 156 2.95 -6.63 6.02
C GLU A 156 2.34 -7.50 4.92
N VAL A 157 1.37 -8.35 5.25
CA VAL A 157 0.62 -9.14 4.26
C VAL A 157 -0.17 -8.24 3.31
N GLY A 158 -0.83 -7.20 3.83
CA GLY A 158 -1.64 -6.26 3.05
C GLY A 158 -0.87 -5.44 2.01
N PHE A 159 0.45 -5.27 2.15
CA PHE A 159 1.27 -4.64 1.11
C PHE A 159 1.36 -5.47 -0.18
N LEU A 160 1.06 -6.77 -0.12
CA LEU A 160 1.15 -7.68 -1.27
C LEU A 160 -0.16 -8.33 -1.64
N LEU A 161 -1.06 -8.51 -0.67
CA LEU A 161 -2.36 -9.12 -0.86
C LEU A 161 -3.46 -8.08 -0.64
N ASP A 162 -3.88 -7.46 -1.74
CA ASP A 162 -5.03 -6.55 -1.76
C ASP A 162 -6.33 -7.36 -1.87
N SER A 163 -6.89 -7.77 -0.72
CA SER A 163 -8.19 -8.43 -0.65
C SER A 163 -9.06 -7.82 0.45
N ASP A 164 -10.37 -7.81 0.25
CA ASP A 164 -11.32 -7.27 1.23
C ASP A 164 -11.19 -7.96 2.58
N SER A 165 -10.93 -9.27 2.61
CA SER A 165 -10.71 -10.01 3.87
C SER A 165 -9.51 -9.49 4.67
N VAL A 166 -8.42 -9.11 3.99
CA VAL A 166 -7.22 -8.54 4.62
C VAL A 166 -7.55 -7.15 5.14
N LYS A 167 -8.22 -6.31 4.35
CA LYS A 167 -8.64 -4.96 4.75
C LYS A 167 -9.54 -5.00 5.98
N GLN A 168 -10.57 -5.85 5.96
CA GLN A 168 -11.50 -6.03 7.07
C GLN A 168 -10.78 -6.49 8.34
N CYS A 169 -9.86 -7.44 8.23
CA CYS A 169 -9.05 -7.88 9.38
C CYS A 169 -8.20 -6.73 9.93
N GLN A 170 -7.54 -5.93 9.07
CA GLN A 170 -6.76 -4.78 9.49
C GLN A 170 -7.61 -3.72 10.19
N ILE A 171 -8.79 -3.42 9.65
CA ILE A 171 -9.75 -2.47 10.21
C ILE A 171 -10.23 -2.96 11.59
N MET A 172 -10.65 -4.22 11.69
CA MET A 172 -11.08 -4.85 12.93
C MET A 172 -9.99 -4.75 14.01
N LEU A 173 -8.73 -5.00 13.64
CA LEU A 173 -7.59 -4.88 14.56
C LEU A 173 -7.33 -3.43 14.95
N LEU A 174 -7.38 -2.49 14.00
CA LEU A 174 -7.21 -1.05 14.25
C LEU A 174 -8.26 -0.49 15.20
N GLY A 175 -9.51 -0.96 15.11
CA GLY A 175 -10.59 -0.58 16.02
C GLY A 175 -10.31 -0.89 17.50
N ARG A 176 -9.34 -1.77 17.80
CA ARG A 176 -8.92 -2.11 19.18
C ARG A 176 -7.90 -1.13 19.77
N PHE A 177 -7.31 -0.25 18.97
CA PHE A 177 -6.24 0.64 19.41
C PHE A 177 -6.70 2.10 19.57
N VAL A 178 -6.04 2.83 20.47
CA VAL A 178 -6.15 4.29 20.51
C VAL A 178 -5.28 4.87 19.38
N LEU A 179 -5.94 5.37 18.34
CA LEU A 179 -5.27 5.96 17.19
C LEU A 179 -4.60 7.29 17.57
N ARG A 180 -3.38 7.52 17.07
CA ARG A 180 -2.60 8.73 17.35
C ARG A 180 -1.94 9.29 16.09
N LYS A 181 -1.56 10.57 16.15
CA LYS A 181 -0.99 11.31 15.01
C LYS A 181 0.38 10.79 14.58
N ASP A 182 1.14 10.16 15.48
CA ASP A 182 2.47 9.59 15.23
C ASP A 182 2.43 8.24 14.49
N MET A 183 1.25 7.62 14.37
CA MET A 183 1.10 6.32 13.73
C MET A 183 1.09 6.43 12.19
N GLU A 184 1.64 5.40 11.53
CA GLU A 184 1.54 5.20 10.08
C GLU A 184 0.13 4.65 9.74
N LEU A 185 -0.89 5.50 9.86
CA LEU A 185 -2.27 5.15 9.53
C LEU A 185 -2.51 5.24 8.02
N GLU A 186 -3.38 4.36 7.54
CA GLU A 186 -3.84 4.37 6.16
C GLU A 186 -5.37 4.36 6.12
N LEU A 187 -5.94 4.96 5.08
CA LEU A 187 -7.39 5.06 4.93
C LEU A 187 -7.83 4.62 3.52
N ALA A 188 -7.24 5.22 2.49
CA ALA A 188 -7.60 4.91 1.10
C ALA A 188 -7.26 3.48 0.66
N SER A 189 -6.17 2.89 1.18
CA SER A 189 -5.79 1.49 0.90
C SER A 189 -6.71 0.48 1.60
N LEU A 190 -7.38 0.89 2.69
CA LEU A 190 -8.26 0.05 3.48
C LEU A 190 -9.72 0.12 3.04
N ILE A 191 -10.05 0.85 1.96
CA ILE A 191 -11.43 0.95 1.48
C ILE A 191 -11.91 -0.46 1.04
N PRO A 192 -12.97 -1.00 1.67
CA PRO A 192 -13.56 -2.26 1.28
C PRO A 192 -14.42 -2.09 0.01
N SER A 193 -14.60 -3.17 -0.74
CA SER A 193 -15.40 -3.11 -1.98
C SER A 193 -16.91 -3.00 -1.74
N ARG A 194 -17.37 -3.35 -0.53
CA ARG A 194 -18.76 -3.29 -0.07
C ARG A 194 -18.86 -2.45 1.20
N TYR A 195 -20.09 -2.11 1.58
CA TYR A 195 -20.34 -1.45 2.86
C TYR A 195 -19.81 -2.29 4.01
N ASP A 196 -19.02 -1.66 4.86
CA ASP A 196 -18.42 -2.23 6.05
C ASP A 196 -18.54 -1.23 7.21
N ARG A 197 -19.19 -1.67 8.29
CA ARG A 197 -19.45 -0.82 9.45
C ARG A 197 -18.18 -0.48 10.21
N ASP A 198 -17.30 -1.47 10.40
CA ASP A 198 -16.04 -1.29 11.11
C ASP A 198 -15.15 -0.28 10.38
N PHE A 199 -15.20 -0.24 9.04
CA PHE A 199 -14.51 0.78 8.25
C PHE A 199 -15.03 2.19 8.54
N VAL A 200 -16.35 2.36 8.69
CA VAL A 200 -16.97 3.67 8.99
C VAL A 200 -16.60 4.14 10.40
N GLU A 201 -16.58 3.22 11.37
CA GLU A 201 -16.09 3.50 12.73
C GLU A 201 -14.60 3.91 12.71
N TYR A 202 -13.77 3.16 11.98
CA TYR A 202 -12.35 3.47 11.80
C TYR A 202 -12.14 4.81 11.09
N LEU A 203 -12.89 5.09 10.02
CA LEU A 203 -12.89 6.36 9.29
C LEU A 203 -13.15 7.54 10.23
N HIS A 204 -14.16 7.44 11.09
CA HIS A 204 -14.49 8.46 12.07
C HIS A 204 -13.34 8.74 13.04
N ASP A 205 -12.69 7.69 13.56
CA ASP A 205 -11.58 7.83 14.48
C ASP A 205 -10.31 8.37 13.81
N VAL A 206 -9.99 7.90 12.59
CA VAL A 206 -8.81 8.35 11.84
C VAL A 206 -8.91 9.81 11.48
N LEU A 207 -10.07 10.27 11.00
CA LEU A 207 -10.21 11.66 10.54
C LEU A 207 -10.15 12.68 11.68
N LYS A 208 -10.46 12.30 12.92
CA LYS A 208 -10.22 13.15 14.10
C LYS A 208 -8.73 13.41 14.32
N VAL A 209 -7.90 12.42 14.02
CA VAL A 209 -6.47 12.43 14.33
C VAL A 209 -5.65 12.92 13.13
N GLN A 210 -5.87 12.35 11.95
CA GLN A 210 -5.16 12.63 10.71
C GLN A 210 -6.13 12.98 9.56
N PRO A 211 -6.78 14.16 9.59
CA PRO A 211 -7.77 14.58 8.58
C PRO A 211 -7.22 14.70 7.14
N TRP A 212 -5.91 14.76 6.96
CA TRP A 212 -5.28 14.79 5.64
C TRP A 212 -5.26 13.43 4.92
N LEU A 213 -5.62 12.34 5.62
CA LEU A 213 -5.78 11.02 5.00
C LEU A 213 -7.05 10.91 4.15
N LEU A 214 -7.97 11.87 4.27
CA LEU A 214 -9.15 11.94 3.41
C LEU A 214 -8.71 12.18 1.95
N LYS A 215 -8.96 11.19 1.10
CA LYS A 215 -8.73 11.26 -0.35
C LYS A 215 -10.04 11.10 -1.10
N LYS A 216 -10.04 11.47 -2.38
CA LYS A 216 -11.13 11.29 -3.34
C LYS A 216 -11.88 9.96 -3.17
N ALA A 217 -11.17 8.84 -3.21
CA ALA A 217 -11.74 7.50 -3.11
C ALA A 217 -12.54 7.25 -1.81
N VAL A 218 -12.12 7.88 -0.69
CA VAL A 218 -12.82 7.77 0.60
C VAL A 218 -14.13 8.55 0.55
N ILE A 219 -14.12 9.75 -0.03
CA ILE A 219 -15.33 10.57 -0.21
C ILE A 219 -16.31 9.83 -1.13
N ASP A 220 -15.83 9.27 -2.23
CA ASP A 220 -16.65 8.48 -3.17
C ASP A 220 -17.30 7.27 -2.48
N TYR A 221 -16.56 6.58 -1.60
CA TYR A 221 -17.10 5.48 -0.79
C TYR A 221 -18.21 5.96 0.17
N VAL A 222 -17.97 7.06 0.88
CA VAL A 222 -18.96 7.63 1.82
C VAL A 222 -20.23 8.07 1.09
N ILE A 223 -20.11 8.71 -0.07
CA ILE A 223 -21.27 9.10 -0.89
C ILE A 223 -22.03 7.87 -1.37
N ARG A 224 -21.31 6.85 -1.87
CA ARG A 224 -21.91 5.59 -2.35
C ARG A 224 -22.75 4.89 -1.29
N TYR A 225 -22.28 4.89 -0.05
CA TYR A 225 -22.94 4.22 1.08
C TYR A 225 -23.60 5.18 2.08
N LYS A 226 -23.87 6.43 1.67
CA LYS A 226 -24.43 7.49 2.53
C LYS A 226 -25.69 7.03 3.28
N GLY A 227 -26.58 6.32 2.58
CA GLY A 227 -27.81 5.79 3.17
C GLY A 227 -27.55 4.78 4.29
N ASN A 228 -26.59 3.87 4.10
CA ASN A 228 -26.19 2.92 5.14
C ASN A 228 -25.55 3.63 6.33
N ILE A 229 -24.67 4.59 6.07
CA ILE A 229 -23.98 5.36 7.11
C ILE A 229 -24.98 6.11 7.98
N LEU A 230 -26.03 6.71 7.40
CA LEU A 230 -27.06 7.45 8.15
C LEU A 230 -27.87 6.58 9.11
N LEU A 231 -27.94 5.26 8.89
CA LEU A 231 -28.65 4.33 9.77
C LEU A 231 -27.83 3.96 11.01
N GLU A 232 -26.53 4.25 11.02
CA GLU A 232 -25.65 4.00 12.17
C GLU A 232 -25.80 5.08 13.26
N GLU A 233 -25.55 4.71 14.52
CA GLU A 233 -25.73 5.60 15.68
C GLU A 233 -24.98 6.93 15.57
N ASP A 234 -23.75 6.91 15.02
CA ASP A 234 -22.91 8.10 14.80
C ASP A 234 -22.91 8.58 13.33
N GLY A 235 -23.79 8.05 12.49
CA GLY A 235 -23.80 8.25 11.04
C GLY A 235 -23.71 9.71 10.60
N GLN A 236 -24.59 10.54 11.14
CA GLN A 236 -24.63 11.99 10.87
C GLN A 236 -23.29 12.66 11.21
N ARG A 237 -22.70 12.34 12.36
CA ARG A 237 -21.41 12.90 12.78
C ARG A 237 -20.29 12.49 11.83
N VAL A 238 -20.32 11.25 11.33
CA VAL A 238 -19.34 10.80 10.33
C VAL A 238 -19.48 11.60 9.04
N LEU A 239 -20.69 11.79 8.52
CA LEU A 239 -20.91 12.58 7.30
C LEU A 239 -20.44 14.02 7.47
N GLY A 240 -20.81 14.66 8.59
CA GLY A 240 -20.36 16.02 8.93
C GLY A 240 -18.84 16.14 9.07
N LEU A 241 -18.18 15.13 9.64
CA LEU A 241 -16.72 15.07 9.76
C LEU A 241 -16.05 14.93 8.38
N VAL A 242 -16.55 14.04 7.52
CA VAL A 242 -16.02 13.82 6.17
C VAL A 242 -16.18 15.08 5.33
N ALA A 243 -17.38 15.68 5.32
CA ALA A 243 -17.64 16.94 4.62
C ALA A 243 -16.73 18.06 5.15
N GLY A 244 -16.61 18.21 6.48
CA GLY A 244 -15.75 19.22 7.10
C GLY A 244 -14.25 19.01 6.82
N CYS A 245 -13.81 17.77 6.63
CA CYS A 245 -12.44 17.45 6.23
C CYS A 245 -12.20 17.72 4.73
N ALA A 246 -13.20 17.54 3.87
CA ALA A 246 -13.11 17.82 2.43
C ALA A 246 -12.81 19.31 2.14
N LEU A 247 -13.28 20.22 3.01
CA LEU A 247 -13.03 21.66 2.93
C LEU A 247 -11.54 22.07 2.93
N ARG A 248 -10.63 21.16 3.30
CA ARG A 248 -9.18 21.41 3.26
C ARG A 248 -8.63 21.58 1.84
N MET A 249 -9.34 21.07 0.83
CA MET A 249 -8.92 21.12 -0.56
C MET A 249 -10.00 21.76 -1.40
N LYS A 250 -9.68 22.91 -2.03
CA LYS A 250 -10.62 23.63 -2.92
C LYS A 250 -11.19 22.73 -4.01
N SER A 251 -10.35 21.86 -4.61
CA SER A 251 -10.78 20.90 -5.63
C SER A 251 -11.87 19.94 -5.13
N TYR A 252 -11.86 19.59 -3.85
CA TYR A 252 -12.91 18.73 -3.27
C TYR A 252 -14.20 19.49 -3.02
N VAL A 253 -14.13 20.78 -2.67
CA VAL A 253 -15.33 21.63 -2.55
C VAL A 253 -16.06 21.72 -3.88
N VAL A 254 -15.34 21.96 -4.97
CA VAL A 254 -15.90 22.00 -6.33
C VAL A 254 -16.50 20.65 -6.71
N GLN A 255 -15.75 19.56 -6.51
CA GLN A 255 -16.19 18.23 -6.97
C GLN A 255 -17.35 17.64 -6.15
N TYR A 256 -17.42 17.96 -4.85
CA TYR A 256 -18.35 17.34 -3.89
C TYR A 256 -19.32 18.35 -3.25
N GLN A 257 -19.62 19.43 -3.97
CA GLN A 257 -20.48 20.52 -3.50
C GLN A 257 -21.82 20.02 -2.96
N GLU A 258 -22.48 19.13 -3.71
CA GLU A 258 -23.78 18.57 -3.33
C GLU A 258 -23.71 17.78 -2.02
N PHE A 259 -22.70 16.91 -1.88
CA PHE A 259 -22.48 16.14 -0.66
C PHE A 259 -22.20 17.05 0.55
N ILE A 260 -21.39 18.10 0.35
CA ILE A 260 -21.09 19.07 1.41
C ILE A 260 -22.37 19.81 1.81
N ARG A 261 -23.18 20.23 0.83
CA ARG A 261 -24.46 20.92 1.03
C ARG A 261 -25.43 20.09 1.87
N GLU A 262 -25.61 18.82 1.53
CA GLU A 262 -26.47 17.89 2.27
C GLU A 262 -25.95 17.61 3.69
N SER A 263 -24.64 17.72 3.91
CA SER A 263 -24.01 17.42 5.20
C SER A 263 -23.84 18.63 6.11
N LEU A 264 -24.32 19.82 5.71
CA LEU A 264 -24.10 21.08 6.44
C LEU A 264 -24.64 21.02 7.88
N GLU A 265 -25.81 20.45 8.08
CA GLU A 265 -26.48 20.38 9.39
C GLU A 265 -25.69 19.56 10.42
N TYR A 266 -24.92 18.59 9.94
CA TYR A 266 -24.11 17.69 10.75
C TYR A 266 -22.67 18.20 10.95
N MET A 267 -22.30 19.27 10.27
CA MET A 267 -20.95 19.80 10.31
C MET A 267 -20.66 20.45 11.67
N PRO A 268 -19.48 20.19 12.28
CA PRO A 268 -19.08 20.90 13.48
C PRO A 268 -18.96 22.40 13.22
N ARG A 269 -19.32 23.23 14.21
CA ARG A 269 -19.29 24.70 14.16
C ARG A 269 -18.01 25.27 13.54
N GLU A 270 -16.85 24.81 13.98
CA GLU A 270 -15.54 25.27 13.47
C GLU A 270 -15.33 24.99 11.98
N ARG A 271 -15.89 23.88 11.48
CA ARG A 271 -15.80 23.49 10.06
C ARG A 271 -16.77 24.30 9.22
N LEU A 272 -17.97 24.58 9.76
CA LEU A 272 -18.93 25.48 9.13
C LEU A 272 -18.37 26.90 9.00
N LEU A 273 -17.68 27.41 10.04
CA LEU A 273 -16.99 28.69 9.98
C LEU A 273 -15.91 28.72 8.89
N ARG A 274 -15.11 27.64 8.78
CA ARG A 274 -14.12 27.50 7.70
C ARG A 274 -14.78 27.51 6.32
N LEU A 275 -15.92 26.81 6.15
CA LEU A 275 -16.65 26.82 4.89
C LEU A 275 -17.10 28.24 4.55
N ALA A 276 -17.69 28.95 5.50
CA ALA A 276 -18.16 30.31 5.31
C ALA A 276 -17.03 31.26 4.86
N GLN A 277 -15.88 31.20 5.53
CA GLN A 277 -14.69 31.95 5.13
C GLN A 277 -14.21 31.60 3.71
N LEU A 278 -14.25 30.31 3.36
CA LEU A 278 -13.85 29.82 2.05
C LEU A 278 -14.78 30.30 0.93
N LEU A 279 -16.09 30.31 1.17
CA LEU A 279 -17.09 30.81 0.22
C LEU A 279 -16.93 32.31 -0.01
N LYS A 280 -16.75 33.09 1.06
CA LYS A 280 -16.52 34.55 0.96
C LYS A 280 -15.23 34.89 0.20
N ALA A 281 -14.17 34.11 0.37
CA ALA A 281 -12.88 34.34 -0.29
C ALA A 281 -12.90 34.05 -1.79
N HIS A 282 -13.90 33.32 -2.30
CA HIS A 282 -13.98 32.89 -3.69
C HIS A 282 -15.37 33.15 -4.30
N PRO A 283 -15.80 34.42 -4.42
CA PRO A 283 -17.13 34.76 -4.92
C PRO A 283 -17.32 34.49 -6.42
N GLN A 284 -16.24 34.25 -7.16
CA GLN A 284 -16.25 34.01 -8.61
C GLN A 284 -16.43 32.52 -8.98
N GLU A 285 -16.41 31.63 -8.00
CA GLU A 285 -16.63 30.20 -8.22
C GLU A 285 -18.13 29.89 -8.27
N ASP A 286 -18.53 28.86 -9.03
CA ASP A 286 -19.93 28.42 -9.15
C ASP A 286 -20.42 27.66 -7.90
N TRP A 287 -20.35 28.32 -6.74
CA TRP A 287 -20.72 27.77 -5.43
C TRP A 287 -22.02 28.38 -4.89
N ALA A 288 -22.78 29.10 -5.71
CA ALA A 288 -23.97 29.83 -5.27
C ALA A 288 -24.97 28.95 -4.48
N PRO A 289 -25.31 27.71 -4.90
CA PRO A 289 -26.20 26.86 -4.12
C PRO A 289 -25.66 26.47 -2.75
N LEU A 290 -24.33 26.34 -2.62
CA LEU A 290 -23.67 26.02 -1.35
C LEU A 290 -23.57 27.25 -0.46
N TYR A 291 -23.32 28.43 -1.05
CA TYR A 291 -23.37 29.72 -0.36
C TYR A 291 -24.72 29.96 0.29
N GLU A 292 -25.80 29.86 -0.49
CA GLU A 292 -27.16 30.09 0.02
C GLU A 292 -27.56 29.10 1.12
N ALA A 293 -27.17 27.83 0.99
CA ALA A 293 -27.44 26.82 2.01
C ALA A 293 -26.66 27.10 3.31
N ALA A 294 -25.37 27.46 3.20
CA ALA A 294 -24.55 27.80 4.35
C ALA A 294 -25.03 29.09 5.04
N ALA A 295 -25.34 30.14 4.27
CA ALA A 295 -25.85 31.41 4.80
C ALA A 295 -27.16 31.22 5.57
N ARG A 296 -28.14 30.49 5.00
CA ARG A 296 -29.40 30.16 5.68
C ARG A 296 -29.19 29.39 6.98
N LEU A 297 -28.29 28.40 6.98
CA LEU A 297 -27.99 27.63 8.19
C LEU A 297 -27.35 28.49 9.28
N ILE A 298 -26.41 29.37 8.91
CA ILE A 298 -25.74 30.29 9.84
C ILE A 298 -26.74 31.29 10.42
N GLU A 299 -27.59 31.89 9.60
CA GLU A 299 -28.63 32.80 10.08
C GLU A 299 -29.59 32.10 11.05
N THR A 300 -30.02 30.88 10.72
CA THR A 300 -30.98 30.14 11.54
C THR A 300 -30.40 29.67 12.87
N ARG A 301 -29.14 29.20 12.89
CA ARG A 301 -28.56 28.50 14.06
C ARG A 301 -27.46 29.27 14.79
N TYR A 302 -26.81 30.24 14.14
CA TYR A 302 -25.60 30.92 14.64
C TYR A 302 -25.66 32.45 14.48
N SER A 303 -26.84 33.05 14.28
CA SER A 303 -27.01 34.51 14.13
C SER A 303 -26.46 35.33 15.30
N PHE A 304 -26.51 34.80 16.52
CA PHE A 304 -25.99 35.45 17.72
C PHE A 304 -24.48 35.20 17.96
N ASP A 305 -23.86 34.36 17.14
CA ASP A 305 -22.45 33.98 17.29
C ASP A 305 -21.53 35.06 16.70
N PRO A 306 -20.65 35.69 17.51
CA PRO A 306 -19.80 36.76 17.03
C PRO A 306 -18.79 36.32 15.97
N GLU A 307 -18.38 35.04 15.94
CA GLU A 307 -17.42 34.56 14.95
C GLU A 307 -18.03 34.43 13.54
N PHE A 308 -19.35 34.31 13.46
CA PHE A 308 -20.07 34.26 12.18
C PHE A 308 -20.47 35.65 11.65
N LYS A 309 -20.29 36.71 12.44
CA LYS A 309 -20.63 38.08 12.00
C LYS A 309 -19.73 38.52 10.84
N GLY A 310 -20.37 38.80 9.70
CA GLY A 310 -19.69 39.30 8.50
C GLY A 310 -18.94 38.23 7.70
N VAL A 311 -19.21 36.93 7.92
CA VAL A 311 -18.55 35.83 7.21
C VAL A 311 -19.35 35.39 5.97
N LEU A 312 -20.67 35.57 5.94
CA LEU A 312 -21.56 35.41 4.76
C LEU A 312 -22.74 36.37 4.83
#